data_AF-A0A4V3IV26-F1
#
_entry.id   AF-A0A4V3IV26-F1
#
_cell.length_a   1.000
_cell.length_b   1.000
_cell.length_c   1.000
_cell.angle_alpha   90.00
_cell.angle_beta   90.00
_cell.angle_gamma   90.00
#
_symmetry.space_group_name_H-M   'P 1'
#
loop_
_entity.id
_entity.type
_entity.pdbx_description
1 polymer ?
#
loop_
_entity_poly.entity_id
_entity_poly.type
_entity_poly.pdbx_seq_one_letter_code
_entity_poly.pdbx_strand_id
1 'polypeptide(L)'
;MSYAHHVRIPRGETTIEHNPEPSVGCAAGAGADGAPAVNPDDALLATADALVAAFLAVDSSGHLAGPQTRVAEAQKAMAAATATSLARREELSEERQNNFASWQSWPDGRTLSRWLPRADLLVQAIDARDNALASAWQAEANAVITADDREKFDSGLHVAPTWRHLRSAAVRKTGIAMMVMSPVVWVLTALILAMTDGAVSIHSAIPASVVGLGLVLLATGAVMSNPTWRRHNSAARAAASARRIELLGFDPLAEPDRLPLTWTDSPSPRNRLDRFLREVYTNFPSADELPELVLPTVRDPVGEPSPRVRAVLEHFAAVDAARDAEGAGDGALAGEAAPGTTLRA
;
A
#
# COMPACT_ATOMS: atom_id res chain seq x y z
N MET A 1 41.10 37.83 21.24
CA MET A 1 41.08 38.71 20.06
C MET A 1 39.74 38.53 19.38
N SER A 2 38.97 39.61 19.37
CA SER A 2 37.62 39.73 18.80
C SER A 2 37.71 39.96 17.29
N TYR A 3 36.81 39.39 16.49
CA TYR A 3 36.21 40.09 15.36
C TYR A 3 34.84 39.48 15.06
N ALA A 4 33.80 40.26 15.36
CA ALA A 4 32.44 40.05 14.88
C ALA A 4 32.33 40.52 13.43
N HIS A 5 31.57 39.79 12.60
CA HIS A 5 31.06 40.33 11.35
C HIS A 5 29.56 40.04 11.23
N HIS A 6 28.79 41.13 11.29
CA HIS A 6 27.39 41.22 10.88
C HIS A 6 27.25 41.03 9.37
N VAL A 7 26.25 40.29 8.92
CA VAL A 7 25.68 40.43 7.57
C VAL A 7 24.16 40.52 7.66
N ARG A 8 23.64 41.57 7.03
CA ARG A 8 22.25 42.04 6.96
C ARG A 8 21.38 41.17 6.06
N ILE A 9 20.13 41.00 6.46
CA ILE A 9 19.00 40.56 5.63
C ILE A 9 18.32 41.81 5.04
N PRO A 10 18.07 41.89 3.73
CA PRO A 10 17.15 42.90 3.19
C PRO A 10 15.70 42.38 3.15
N ARG A 11 14.81 43.08 3.86
CA ARG A 11 13.36 43.11 3.59
C ARG A 11 13.11 44.01 2.38
N GLY A 12 12.37 43.51 1.40
CA GLY A 12 11.75 44.32 0.35
C GLY A 12 10.28 43.93 0.24
N GLU A 13 9.40 44.75 0.81
CA GLU A 13 7.97 44.79 0.51
C GLU A 13 7.78 45.62 -0.77
N THR A 14 7.02 45.11 -1.73
CA THR A 14 6.25 45.93 -2.67
C THR A 14 4.94 45.23 -3.00
N THR A 15 3.86 45.85 -2.53
CA THR A 15 2.45 45.59 -2.80
C THR A 15 2.05 46.13 -4.18
N ILE A 16 1.41 45.34 -5.04
CA ILE A 16 0.45 45.77 -6.09
C ILE A 16 -0.49 44.55 -6.32
N GLU A 17 -1.68 44.49 -5.74
CA GLU A 17 -2.98 44.94 -6.27
C GLU A 17 -3.51 44.21 -7.53
N HIS A 18 -4.69 43.61 -7.33
CA HIS A 18 -5.80 43.34 -8.25
C HIS A 18 -5.74 42.22 -9.32
N ASN A 19 -6.61 41.25 -9.06
CA ASN A 19 -7.17 40.24 -9.96
C ASN A 19 -7.89 40.88 -11.17
N PRO A 20 -7.94 40.21 -12.32
CA PRO A 20 -9.22 39.59 -12.67
C PRO A 20 -9.10 38.18 -13.27
N GLU A 21 -10.09 37.35 -12.94
CA GLU A 21 -10.45 36.16 -13.70
C GLU A 21 -10.64 36.48 -15.19
N PRO A 22 -10.44 35.47 -16.06
CA PRO A 22 -11.38 35.30 -17.15
C PRO A 22 -12.03 33.91 -17.11
N SER A 23 -13.35 33.97 -17.12
CA SER A 23 -14.30 32.90 -17.34
C SER A 23 -14.40 32.51 -18.83
N VAL A 24 -14.59 31.21 -19.06
CA VAL A 24 -15.46 30.54 -20.06
C VAL A 24 -15.30 30.86 -21.57
N GLY A 25 -15.15 29.80 -22.38
CA GLY A 25 -15.46 29.86 -23.82
C GLY A 25 -15.18 28.58 -24.60
N CYS A 26 -16.22 27.78 -24.84
CA CYS A 26 -16.21 26.50 -25.55
C CYS A 26 -15.76 26.57 -27.02
N ALA A 27 -15.14 25.50 -27.50
CA ALA A 27 -15.31 25.02 -28.88
C ALA A 27 -15.57 23.50 -28.82
N ALA A 28 -16.85 23.14 -28.90
CA ALA A 28 -17.30 21.80 -29.24
C ALA A 28 -17.29 21.65 -30.76
N GLY A 29 -16.83 20.50 -31.26
CA GLY A 29 -16.84 20.22 -32.69
C GLY A 29 -16.25 18.86 -33.08
N ALA A 30 -17.07 17.81 -32.90
CA ALA A 30 -17.10 16.56 -33.67
C ALA A 30 -15.95 15.54 -33.51
N GLY A 31 -16.28 14.46 -32.78
CA GLY A 31 -15.49 13.23 -32.71
C GLY A 31 -15.95 12.34 -31.56
N ALA A 32 -17.26 12.13 -31.44
CA ALA A 32 -17.83 11.15 -30.51
C ALA A 32 -17.54 9.74 -31.05
N ASP A 33 -16.31 9.26 -30.86
CA ASP A 33 -16.05 7.83 -30.80
C ASP A 33 -16.13 7.46 -29.32
N GLY A 34 -17.22 6.76 -28.98
CA GLY A 34 -17.44 6.19 -27.67
C GLY A 34 -16.39 5.13 -27.36
N ALA A 35 -15.21 5.55 -26.93
CA ALA A 35 -14.35 4.67 -26.15
C ALA A 35 -15.13 4.34 -24.86
N PRO A 36 -15.49 3.08 -24.60
CA PRO A 36 -16.11 2.72 -23.35
C PRO A 36 -15.19 3.20 -22.22
N ALA A 37 -15.76 3.76 -21.15
CA ALA A 37 -15.00 4.06 -19.95
C ALA A 37 -14.29 2.77 -19.53
N VAL A 38 -12.97 2.71 -19.75
CA VAL A 38 -12.18 1.54 -19.44
C VAL A 38 -12.29 1.33 -17.93
N ASN A 39 -12.76 0.14 -17.53
CA ASN A 39 -12.82 -0.21 -16.13
C ASN A 39 -11.39 -0.08 -15.56
N PRO A 40 -11.17 0.68 -14.47
CA PRO A 40 -9.82 0.89 -13.92
C PRO A 40 -9.07 -0.42 -13.65
N ASP A 41 -9.79 -1.50 -13.33
CA ASP A 41 -9.20 -2.84 -13.16
C ASP A 41 -8.65 -3.42 -14.48
N ASP A 42 -9.34 -3.20 -15.61
CA ASP A 42 -8.90 -3.65 -16.94
C ASP A 42 -7.66 -2.88 -17.39
N ALA A 43 -7.55 -1.59 -17.03
CA ALA A 43 -6.39 -0.77 -17.32
C ALA A 43 -5.13 -1.25 -16.55
N LEU A 44 -5.30 -1.67 -15.29
CA LEU A 44 -4.21 -2.22 -14.48
C LEU A 44 -3.74 -3.58 -15.01
N LEU A 45 -4.67 -4.46 -15.39
CA LEU A 45 -4.35 -5.74 -16.03
C LEU A 45 -3.59 -5.52 -17.35
N ALA A 46 -4.08 -4.63 -18.21
CA ALA A 46 -3.40 -4.30 -19.46
C ALA A 46 -1.98 -3.72 -19.25
N THR A 47 -1.81 -2.90 -18.20
CA THR A 47 -0.50 -2.34 -17.83
C THR A 47 0.45 -3.45 -17.36
N ALA A 48 -0.03 -4.38 -16.52
CA ALA A 48 0.75 -5.52 -16.08
C ALA A 48 1.19 -6.40 -17.26
N ASP A 49 0.27 -6.72 -18.17
CA ASP A 49 0.56 -7.53 -19.36
C ASP A 49 1.58 -6.88 -20.29
N ALA A 50 1.49 -5.55 -20.45
CA ALA A 50 2.42 -4.77 -21.25
C ALA A 50 3.83 -4.70 -20.64
N LEU A 51 3.95 -4.57 -19.32
CA LEU A 51 5.24 -4.53 -18.63
C LEU A 51 5.93 -5.89 -18.62
N VAL A 52 5.16 -6.98 -18.44
CA VAL A 52 5.71 -8.34 -18.60
C VAL A 52 6.16 -8.56 -20.04
N ALA A 53 5.36 -8.14 -21.04
CA ALA A 53 5.76 -8.21 -22.44
C ALA A 53 7.07 -7.44 -22.71
N ALA A 54 7.21 -6.23 -22.16
CA ALA A 54 8.40 -5.41 -22.31
C ALA A 54 9.63 -6.06 -21.65
N PHE A 55 9.49 -6.62 -20.45
CA PHE A 55 10.56 -7.36 -19.76
C PHE A 55 11.06 -8.54 -20.60
N LEU A 56 10.14 -9.34 -21.15
CA LEU A 56 10.48 -10.53 -21.95
C LEU A 56 11.04 -10.16 -23.34
N ALA A 57 10.55 -9.09 -23.98
CA ALA A 57 11.04 -8.63 -25.28
C ALA A 57 12.49 -8.10 -25.24
N VAL A 58 12.93 -7.60 -24.07
CA VAL A 58 14.32 -7.21 -23.82
C VAL A 58 15.25 -8.43 -23.81
N ASP A 59 14.73 -9.64 -23.65
CA ASP A 59 15.49 -10.91 -23.73
C ASP A 59 15.64 -11.41 -25.17
N SER A 60 14.62 -11.23 -26.02
CA SER A 60 14.58 -11.81 -27.37
C SER A 60 15.23 -10.96 -28.46
N SER A 61 15.48 -9.66 -28.21
CA SER A 61 15.88 -8.75 -29.26
C SER A 61 17.07 -7.88 -28.86
N GLY A 62 18.23 -8.21 -29.43
CA GLY A 62 19.30 -7.22 -29.61
C GLY A 62 18.88 -5.99 -30.45
N HIS A 63 17.63 -5.94 -30.94
CA HIS A 63 16.98 -4.85 -31.67
C HIS A 63 15.47 -4.78 -31.32
N LEU A 64 15.09 -3.89 -30.40
CA LEU A 64 13.69 -3.57 -30.14
C LEU A 64 13.09 -2.80 -31.33
N ALA A 65 12.04 -3.31 -31.96
CA ALA A 65 11.30 -2.59 -33.02
C ALA A 65 9.98 -1.99 -32.50
N GLY A 66 9.70 -0.73 -32.84
CA GLY A 66 8.37 -0.12 -32.68
C GLY A 66 8.13 0.63 -31.34
N PRO A 67 6.88 0.71 -30.85
CA PRO A 67 6.52 1.43 -29.62
C PRO A 67 7.28 0.95 -28.36
N GLN A 68 7.73 -0.31 -28.37
CA GLN A 68 8.52 -0.95 -27.32
C GLN A 68 9.92 -0.32 -27.18
N THR A 69 10.51 0.18 -28.26
CA THR A 69 11.81 0.87 -28.25
C THR A 69 11.73 2.17 -27.47
N ARG A 70 10.62 2.92 -27.60
CA ARG A 70 10.45 4.20 -26.89
C ARG A 70 10.26 4.01 -25.39
N VAL A 71 9.55 2.95 -24.98
CA VAL A 71 9.39 2.59 -23.57
C VAL A 71 10.75 2.16 -22.99
N ALA A 72 11.49 1.30 -23.68
CA ALA A 72 12.81 0.87 -23.25
C ALA A 72 13.86 2.00 -23.25
N GLU A 73 13.83 2.93 -24.20
CA GLU A 73 14.71 4.11 -24.22
C GLU A 73 14.35 5.12 -23.12
N ALA A 74 13.06 5.41 -22.94
CA ALA A 74 12.59 6.26 -21.85
C ALA A 74 12.93 5.65 -20.49
N GLN A 75 12.80 4.33 -20.33
CA GLN A 75 13.17 3.60 -19.12
C GLN A 75 14.68 3.51 -18.94
N LYS A 76 15.48 3.36 -20.01
CA LYS A 76 16.94 3.41 -19.91
C LYS A 76 17.43 4.79 -19.45
N ALA A 77 16.82 5.86 -19.96
CA ALA A 77 17.08 7.22 -19.50
C ALA A 77 16.60 7.44 -18.06
N MET A 78 15.45 6.88 -17.69
CA MET A 78 14.92 6.95 -16.33
C MET A 78 15.78 6.15 -15.35
N ALA A 79 16.18 4.92 -15.65
CA ALA A 79 17.08 4.10 -14.83
C ALA A 79 18.45 4.77 -14.62
N ALA A 80 19.00 5.41 -15.66
CA ALA A 80 20.21 6.22 -15.52
C ALA A 80 20.00 7.44 -14.61
N ALA A 81 18.85 8.11 -14.71
CA ALA A 81 18.47 9.21 -13.83
C ALA A 81 18.22 8.73 -12.38
N THR A 82 17.58 7.58 -12.18
CA THR A 82 17.29 6.98 -10.87
C THR A 82 18.59 6.55 -10.19
N ALA A 83 19.51 5.92 -10.93
CA ALA A 83 20.85 5.58 -10.47
C ALA A 83 21.62 6.82 -9.98
N THR A 84 21.57 7.90 -10.76
CA THR A 84 22.20 9.17 -10.40
C THR A 84 21.52 9.83 -9.20
N SER A 85 20.20 9.69 -9.07
CA SER A 85 19.42 10.23 -7.96
C SER A 85 19.59 9.45 -6.66
N LEU A 86 19.75 8.12 -6.73
CA LEU A 86 20.03 7.24 -5.60
C LEU A 86 21.43 7.50 -5.06
N ALA A 87 22.43 7.60 -5.95
CA ALA A 87 23.79 7.97 -5.57
C ALA A 87 23.87 9.35 -4.88
N ARG A 88 23.02 10.30 -5.31
CA ARG A 88 22.91 11.62 -4.68
C ARG A 88 22.14 11.59 -3.34
N ARG A 89 21.17 10.67 -3.18
CA ARG A 89 20.38 10.49 -1.94
C ARG A 89 21.15 9.75 -0.85
N GLU A 90 22.07 8.87 -1.20
CA GLU A 90 22.88 8.11 -0.24
C GLU A 90 24.11 8.87 0.30
N GLU A 91 24.24 10.18 0.02
CA GLU A 91 25.37 11.02 0.45
C GLU A 91 26.75 10.41 0.13
N LEU A 92 26.85 9.62 -0.95
CA LEU A 92 28.10 8.98 -1.33
C LEU A 92 29.13 10.07 -1.65
N SER A 93 30.31 10.00 -1.02
CA SER A 93 31.43 10.93 -1.26
C SER A 93 31.71 11.08 -2.75
N GLU A 94 32.06 12.28 -3.23
CA GLU A 94 32.40 12.54 -4.64
C GLU A 94 33.43 11.53 -5.21
N GLU A 95 34.39 11.10 -4.39
CA GLU A 95 35.37 10.08 -4.73
C GLU A 95 34.73 8.72 -5.09
N ARG A 96 33.70 8.31 -4.36
CA ARG A 96 32.97 7.06 -4.62
C ARG A 96 32.12 7.16 -5.88
N GLN A 97 31.53 8.32 -6.16
CA GLN A 97 30.81 8.56 -7.41
C GLN A 97 31.76 8.50 -8.62
N ASN A 98 32.95 9.08 -8.50
CA ASN A 98 34.00 8.99 -9.54
C ASN A 98 34.50 7.56 -9.74
N ASN A 99 34.71 6.81 -8.65
CA ASN A 99 35.11 5.41 -8.72
C ASN A 99 34.05 4.56 -9.42
N PHE A 100 32.77 4.78 -9.10
CA PHE A 100 31.66 4.09 -9.78
C PHE A 100 31.54 4.46 -11.25
N ALA A 101 31.65 5.73 -11.61
CA ALA A 101 31.67 6.15 -13.01
C ALA A 101 32.83 5.52 -13.78
N SER A 102 34.01 5.42 -13.15
CA SER A 102 35.17 4.76 -13.75
C SER A 102 34.97 3.26 -13.92
N TRP A 103 34.41 2.59 -12.92
CA TRP A 103 34.13 1.16 -12.93
C TRP A 103 33.04 0.79 -13.96
N GLN A 104 32.05 1.65 -14.19
CA GLN A 104 31.04 1.44 -15.26
C GLN A 104 31.65 1.27 -16.65
N SER A 105 32.83 1.84 -16.90
CA SER A 105 33.52 1.70 -18.19
C SER A 105 34.19 0.33 -18.37
N TRP A 106 34.36 -0.46 -17.29
CA TRP A 106 34.99 -1.78 -17.29
C TRP A 106 34.02 -2.87 -17.79
N PRO A 107 34.51 -4.07 -18.16
CA PRO A 107 33.65 -5.16 -18.65
C PRO A 107 32.47 -5.48 -17.72
N ASP A 108 32.70 -5.57 -16.42
CA ASP A 108 31.64 -5.86 -15.43
C ASP A 108 30.62 -4.73 -15.33
N GLY A 109 31.08 -3.47 -15.27
CA GLY A 109 30.22 -2.29 -15.30
C GLY A 109 29.38 -2.16 -16.58
N ARG A 110 29.92 -2.63 -17.72
CA ARG A 110 29.16 -2.74 -18.99
C ARG A 110 28.10 -3.84 -18.95
N THR A 111 28.36 -4.94 -18.25
CA THR A 111 27.35 -5.99 -18.03
C THR A 111 26.24 -5.48 -17.12
N LEU A 112 26.59 -4.82 -16.00
CA LEU A 112 25.61 -4.20 -15.10
C LEU A 112 24.73 -3.19 -15.84
N SER A 113 25.31 -2.33 -16.67
CA SER A 113 24.53 -1.31 -17.41
C SER A 113 23.58 -1.87 -18.47
N ARG A 114 23.79 -3.12 -18.93
CA ARG A 114 22.80 -3.86 -19.73
C ARG A 114 21.76 -4.58 -18.87
N TRP A 115 22.17 -5.05 -17.69
CA TRP A 115 21.33 -5.76 -16.73
C TRP A 115 20.32 -4.82 -16.03
N LEU A 116 20.73 -3.60 -15.67
CA LEU A 116 19.94 -2.63 -14.90
C LEU A 116 18.57 -2.29 -15.54
N PRO A 117 18.46 -1.95 -16.83
CA PRO A 117 17.16 -1.69 -17.45
C PRO A 117 16.22 -2.90 -17.41
N ARG A 118 16.78 -4.11 -17.54
CA ARG A 118 16.01 -5.36 -17.47
C ARG A 118 15.52 -5.62 -16.03
N ALA A 119 16.37 -5.35 -15.04
CA ALA A 119 16.00 -5.43 -13.64
C ALA A 119 14.89 -4.44 -13.27
N ASP A 120 14.98 -3.19 -13.76
CA ASP A 120 13.95 -2.17 -13.54
C ASP A 120 12.60 -2.56 -14.17
N LEU A 121 12.62 -3.11 -15.39
CA LEU A 121 11.43 -3.67 -16.03
C LEU A 121 10.81 -4.82 -15.24
N LEU A 122 11.63 -5.71 -14.66
CA LEU A 122 11.14 -6.78 -13.81
C LEU A 122 10.47 -6.23 -12.54
N VAL A 123 11.07 -5.22 -11.89
CA VAL A 123 10.45 -4.55 -10.73
C VAL A 123 9.11 -3.95 -11.11
N GLN A 124 9.05 -3.21 -12.23
CA GLN A 124 7.80 -2.60 -12.69
C GLN A 124 6.73 -3.66 -13.02
N ALA A 125 7.11 -4.78 -13.64
CA ALA A 125 6.19 -5.87 -13.94
C ALA A 125 5.64 -6.52 -12.66
N ILE A 126 6.49 -6.75 -11.65
CA ILE A 126 6.06 -7.28 -10.34
C ILE A 126 5.11 -6.29 -9.66
N ASP A 127 5.46 -5.01 -9.61
CA ASP A 127 4.64 -3.96 -8.99
C ASP A 127 3.28 -3.81 -9.69
N ALA A 128 3.24 -3.91 -11.01
CA ALA A 128 1.99 -3.84 -11.76
C ALA A 128 1.06 -5.02 -11.46
N ARG A 129 1.62 -6.25 -11.35
CA ARG A 129 0.85 -7.43 -10.95
C ARG A 129 0.38 -7.35 -9.49
N ASP A 130 1.22 -6.87 -8.58
CA ASP A 130 0.84 -6.63 -7.18
C ASP A 130 -0.31 -5.61 -7.09
N ASN A 131 -0.24 -4.52 -7.86
CA ASN A 131 -1.28 -3.49 -7.88
C ASN A 131 -2.60 -4.00 -8.47
N ALA A 132 -2.57 -4.76 -9.56
CA ALA A 132 -3.77 -5.36 -10.14
C ALA A 132 -4.42 -6.38 -9.19
N LEU A 133 -3.63 -7.18 -8.48
CA LEU A 133 -4.14 -8.11 -7.47
C LEU A 133 -4.77 -7.36 -6.28
N ALA A 134 -4.08 -6.34 -5.78
CA ALA A 134 -4.56 -5.52 -4.67
C ALA A 134 -5.84 -4.74 -5.06
N SER A 135 -5.93 -4.23 -6.29
CA SER A 135 -7.14 -3.53 -6.76
C SER A 135 -8.33 -4.49 -6.86
N ALA A 136 -8.12 -5.68 -7.44
CA ALA A 136 -9.16 -6.70 -7.55
C ALA A 136 -9.68 -7.14 -6.18
N TRP A 137 -8.78 -7.37 -5.22
CA TRP A 137 -9.14 -7.68 -3.84
C TRP A 137 -9.89 -6.52 -3.18
N GLN A 138 -9.41 -5.28 -3.31
CA GLN A 138 -10.06 -4.11 -2.71
C GLN A 138 -11.46 -3.88 -3.29
N ALA A 139 -11.61 -4.10 -4.59
CA ALA A 139 -12.89 -3.97 -5.27
C ALA A 139 -13.89 -5.05 -4.79
N GLU A 140 -13.40 -6.26 -4.49
CA GLU A 140 -14.21 -7.31 -3.87
C GLU A 140 -14.55 -7.02 -2.41
N ALA A 141 -13.57 -6.59 -1.61
CA ALA A 141 -13.79 -6.19 -0.22
C ALA A 141 -14.85 -5.09 -0.11
N ASN A 142 -14.81 -4.10 -1.01
CA ASN A 142 -15.82 -3.04 -1.08
C ASN A 142 -17.21 -3.54 -1.48
N ALA A 143 -17.30 -4.61 -2.28
CA ALA A 143 -18.57 -5.23 -2.64
C ALA A 143 -19.14 -6.12 -1.52
N VAL A 144 -18.27 -6.82 -0.78
CA VAL A 144 -18.66 -7.70 0.33
C VAL A 144 -19.04 -6.91 1.58
N ILE A 145 -18.34 -5.81 1.86
CA ILE A 145 -18.52 -5.02 3.08
C ILE A 145 -19.48 -3.88 2.83
N THR A 146 -20.68 -3.99 3.40
CA THR A 146 -21.70 -2.96 3.28
C THR A 146 -21.41 -1.75 4.19
N ALA A 147 -22.10 -0.63 3.97
CA ALA A 147 -22.01 0.52 4.89
C ALA A 147 -22.52 0.15 6.30
N ASP A 148 -23.58 -0.65 6.37
CA ASP A 148 -24.14 -1.17 7.62
C ASP A 148 -23.16 -2.08 8.38
N ASP A 149 -22.38 -2.91 7.66
CA ASP A 149 -21.33 -3.71 8.30
C ASP A 149 -20.23 -2.86 8.94
N ARG A 150 -19.82 -1.77 8.27
CA ARG A 150 -18.85 -0.81 8.82
C ARG A 150 -19.40 -0.13 10.07
N GLU A 151 -20.64 0.38 10.00
CA GLU A 151 -21.29 1.02 11.14
C GLU A 151 -21.45 0.06 12.34
N LYS A 152 -21.84 -1.19 12.09
CA LYS A 152 -21.95 -2.22 13.13
C LYS A 152 -20.60 -2.56 13.76
N PHE A 153 -19.54 -2.60 12.96
CA PHE A 153 -18.18 -2.83 13.45
C PHE A 153 -17.69 -1.67 14.32
N ASP A 154 -17.83 -0.44 13.84
CA ASP A 154 -17.40 0.78 14.54
C ASP A 154 -18.17 1.01 15.84
N SER A 155 -19.49 0.81 15.81
CA SER A 155 -20.36 0.96 16.99
C SER A 155 -20.27 -0.22 17.96
N GLY A 156 -19.80 -1.38 17.50
CA GLY A 156 -19.86 -2.65 18.23
C GLY A 156 -21.27 -3.21 18.43
N LEU A 157 -22.28 -2.65 17.76
CA LEU A 157 -23.69 -3.02 17.88
C LEU A 157 -24.14 -3.86 16.66
N HIS A 158 -23.81 -5.14 16.66
CA HIS A 158 -24.17 -6.08 15.59
C HIS A 158 -25.62 -6.57 15.66
N VAL A 159 -26.29 -6.41 16.82
CA VAL A 159 -27.71 -6.71 17.02
C VAL A 159 -28.38 -5.52 17.69
N ALA A 160 -29.61 -5.20 17.28
CA ALA A 160 -30.40 -4.12 17.85
C ALA A 160 -30.38 -4.15 19.39
N PRO A 161 -30.03 -3.03 20.05
CA PRO A 161 -29.92 -2.98 21.49
C PRO A 161 -31.29 -3.15 22.15
N THR A 162 -31.39 -4.04 23.13
CA THR A 162 -32.61 -4.15 23.95
C THR A 162 -32.79 -2.92 24.84
N TRP A 163 -34.03 -2.53 25.15
CA TRP A 163 -34.33 -1.42 26.07
C TRP A 163 -33.58 -1.53 27.42
N ARG A 164 -33.46 -2.75 27.95
CA ARG A 164 -32.68 -3.03 29.17
C ARG A 164 -31.19 -2.71 28.99
N HIS A 165 -30.61 -3.01 27.84
CA HIS A 165 -29.22 -2.66 27.54
C HIS A 165 -29.02 -1.15 27.50
N LEU A 166 -29.85 -0.42 26.76
CA LEU A 166 -29.79 1.05 26.68
C LEU A 166 -29.88 1.71 28.06
N ARG A 167 -30.85 1.27 28.89
CA ARG A 167 -31.00 1.76 30.26
C ARG A 167 -29.79 1.43 31.12
N SER A 168 -29.26 0.21 31.03
CA SER A 168 -28.05 -0.18 31.77
C SER A 168 -26.82 0.65 31.36
N ALA A 169 -26.68 0.95 30.06
CA ALA A 169 -25.59 1.77 29.53
C ALA A 169 -25.71 3.23 30.00
N ALA A 170 -26.92 3.80 29.96
CA ALA A 170 -27.18 5.13 30.49
C ALA A 170 -26.83 5.23 31.98
N VAL A 171 -27.32 4.30 32.81
CA VAL A 171 -27.04 4.25 34.25
C VAL A 171 -25.54 4.11 34.53
N ARG A 172 -24.82 3.24 33.81
CA ARG A 172 -23.37 3.11 33.95
C ARG A 172 -22.65 4.39 33.54
N LYS A 173 -23.03 5.02 32.41
CA LYS A 173 -22.42 6.27 31.93
C LYS A 173 -22.62 7.41 32.92
N THR A 174 -23.81 7.54 33.51
CA THR A 174 -24.09 8.49 34.58
C THR A 174 -23.26 8.19 35.84
N GLY A 175 -23.12 6.92 36.22
CA GLY A 175 -22.25 6.50 37.33
C GLY A 175 -20.78 6.89 37.11
N ILE A 176 -20.23 6.64 35.92
CA ILE A 176 -18.87 7.06 35.53
C ILE A 176 -18.75 8.58 35.56
N ALA A 177 -19.71 9.31 34.97
CA ALA A 177 -19.69 10.76 34.97
C ALA A 177 -19.69 11.34 36.39
N MET A 178 -20.48 10.78 37.30
CA MET A 178 -20.45 11.17 38.72
C MET A 178 -19.10 10.88 39.38
N MET A 179 -18.50 9.73 39.11
CA MET A 179 -17.16 9.42 39.63
C MET A 179 -16.09 10.37 39.12
N VAL A 180 -16.11 10.72 37.83
CA VAL A 180 -15.15 11.65 37.22
C VAL A 180 -15.36 13.09 37.73
N MET A 181 -16.61 13.49 37.98
CA MET A 181 -16.91 14.79 38.55
C MET A 181 -16.51 14.90 40.04
N SER A 182 -16.41 13.79 40.78
CA SER A 182 -16.06 13.84 42.20
C SER A 182 -14.67 14.44 42.50
N PRO A 183 -13.57 14.06 41.82
CA PRO A 183 -12.28 14.74 41.94
C PRO A 183 -12.33 16.23 41.62
N VAL A 184 -13.12 16.62 40.61
CA VAL A 184 -13.29 18.03 40.22
C VAL A 184 -13.98 18.82 41.34
N VAL A 185 -15.04 18.24 41.92
CA VAL A 185 -15.70 18.81 43.11
C VAL A 185 -14.74 18.87 44.30
N TRP A 186 -13.89 17.87 44.49
CA TRP A 186 -12.86 17.83 45.52
C TRP A 186 -11.86 18.99 45.38
N VAL A 187 -11.33 19.21 44.19
CA VAL A 187 -10.36 20.28 43.89
C VAL A 187 -10.99 21.66 44.04
N LEU A 188 -12.19 21.87 43.51
CA LEU A 188 -12.92 23.14 43.67
C LEU A 188 -13.21 23.45 45.13
N THR A 189 -13.58 22.44 45.91
CA THR A 189 -13.87 22.58 47.33
C THR A 189 -12.61 22.88 48.13
N ALA A 190 -11.48 22.22 47.84
CA ALA A 190 -10.19 22.53 48.44
C ALA A 190 -9.72 23.96 48.11
N LEU A 191 -9.95 24.42 46.88
CA LEU A 191 -9.63 25.78 46.45
C LEU A 191 -10.46 26.84 47.20
N ILE A 192 -11.77 26.62 47.31
CA ILE A 192 -12.67 27.53 48.07
C ILE A 192 -12.28 27.56 49.55
N LEU A 193 -11.95 26.40 50.14
CA LEU A 193 -11.53 26.31 51.53
C LEU A 193 -10.22 27.05 51.80
N ALA A 194 -9.27 26.98 50.85
CA ALA A 194 -8.03 27.75 50.89
C ALA A 194 -8.27 29.26 50.75
N MET A 195 -9.34 29.68 50.05
CA MET A 195 -9.70 31.10 49.88
C MET A 195 -10.54 31.67 51.03
N THR A 196 -11.12 30.84 51.91
CA THR A 196 -12.09 31.27 52.93
C THR A 196 -11.63 31.04 54.38
N ASP A 197 -10.33 30.84 54.61
CA ASP A 197 -9.71 30.64 55.94
C ASP A 197 -10.42 29.55 56.79
N GLY A 198 -10.88 28.48 56.14
CA GLY A 198 -11.27 27.24 56.82
C GLY A 198 -12.59 27.25 57.59
N ALA A 199 -13.49 28.22 57.38
CA ALA A 199 -14.70 28.39 58.19
C ALA A 199 -15.85 27.37 57.97
N VAL A 200 -15.67 26.27 57.21
CA VAL A 200 -16.77 25.34 56.90
C VAL A 200 -16.35 23.87 56.96
N SER A 201 -16.86 23.11 57.94
CA SER A 201 -16.42 21.73 58.27
C SER A 201 -17.29 20.58 57.71
N ILE A 202 -18.19 20.84 56.75
CA ILE A 202 -19.08 19.81 56.16
C ILE A 202 -18.56 19.23 54.82
N HIS A 203 -17.42 19.73 54.33
CA HIS A 203 -17.05 19.64 52.92
C HIS A 203 -16.38 18.34 52.45
N SER A 204 -15.90 17.47 53.34
CA SER A 204 -15.28 16.19 52.96
C SER A 204 -16.30 15.06 52.69
N ALA A 205 -17.54 15.19 53.18
CA ALA A 205 -18.60 14.19 52.99
C ALA A 205 -19.27 14.25 51.61
N ILE A 206 -19.28 15.44 50.98
CA ILE A 206 -19.94 15.65 49.68
C ILE A 206 -19.22 14.87 48.56
N PRO A 207 -17.89 14.95 48.39
CA PRO A 207 -17.23 14.20 47.33
C PRO A 207 -17.27 12.68 47.56
N ALA A 208 -17.15 12.25 48.82
CA ALA A 208 -17.25 10.83 49.21
C ALA A 208 -18.65 10.25 48.90
N SER A 209 -19.71 11.01 49.15
CA SER A 209 -21.08 10.59 48.81
C SER A 209 -21.31 10.55 47.29
N VAL A 210 -20.69 11.44 46.50
CA VAL A 210 -20.74 11.38 45.03
C VAL A 210 -20.02 10.14 44.48
N VAL A 211 -18.85 9.76 45.02
CA VAL A 211 -18.17 8.50 44.63
C VAL A 211 -19.01 7.29 45.02
N GLY A 212 -19.58 7.29 46.24
CA GLY A 212 -20.46 6.22 46.71
C GLY A 212 -21.71 6.06 45.83
N LEU A 213 -22.35 7.16 45.44
CA LEU A 213 -23.50 7.15 44.53
C LEU A 213 -23.10 6.62 43.14
N GLY A 214 -21.93 7.03 42.63
CA GLY A 214 -21.37 6.51 41.39
C GLY A 214 -21.13 5.00 41.44
N LEU A 215 -20.60 4.48 42.55
CA LEU A 215 -20.38 3.04 42.77
C LEU A 215 -21.69 2.26 42.77
N VAL A 216 -22.71 2.77 43.47
CA VAL A 216 -24.06 2.17 43.52
C VAL A 216 -24.69 2.17 42.12
N LEU A 217 -24.56 3.25 41.35
CA LEU A 217 -25.06 3.32 39.97
C LEU A 217 -24.32 2.35 39.05
N LEU A 218 -23.01 2.20 39.18
CA LEU A 218 -22.24 1.20 38.43
C LEU A 218 -22.67 -0.23 38.79
N ALA A 219 -22.82 -0.56 40.08
CA ALA A 219 -23.28 -1.87 40.52
C ALA A 219 -24.71 -2.16 40.04
N THR A 220 -25.61 -1.17 40.12
CA THR A 220 -26.98 -1.27 39.63
C THR A 220 -27.02 -1.47 38.11
N GLY A 221 -26.21 -0.71 37.36
CA GLY A 221 -26.03 -0.88 35.92
C GLY A 221 -25.34 -2.21 35.55
N ALA A 222 -24.57 -2.81 36.47
CA ALA A 222 -24.02 -4.15 36.31
C ALA A 222 -25.11 -5.23 36.40
N VAL A 223 -25.94 -5.16 37.44
CA VAL A 223 -27.07 -6.07 37.66
C VAL A 223 -28.13 -5.94 36.55
N MET A 224 -28.39 -4.72 36.06
CA MET A 224 -29.33 -4.49 34.95
C MET A 224 -28.80 -4.89 33.57
N SER A 225 -27.53 -5.28 33.46
CA SER A 225 -26.98 -5.65 32.17
C SER A 225 -27.64 -6.92 31.64
N ASN A 226 -27.94 -6.93 30.34
CA ASN A 226 -28.59 -8.06 29.70
C ASN A 226 -27.53 -9.04 29.14
N PRO A 227 -27.18 -10.13 29.85
CA PRO A 227 -26.12 -11.04 29.42
C PRO A 227 -26.49 -11.78 28.13
N THR A 228 -27.78 -12.04 27.89
CA THR A 228 -28.22 -12.72 26.66
C THR A 228 -28.01 -11.83 25.46
N TRP A 229 -28.38 -10.54 25.53
CA TRP A 229 -28.09 -9.59 24.46
C TRP A 229 -26.59 -9.49 24.16
N ARG A 230 -25.74 -9.41 25.20
CA ARG A 230 -24.27 -9.37 25.01
C ARG A 230 -23.75 -10.61 24.28
N ARG A 231 -24.23 -11.80 24.65
CA ARG A 231 -23.88 -13.07 23.99
C ARG A 231 -24.35 -13.12 22.54
N HIS A 232 -25.58 -12.68 22.27
CA HIS A 232 -26.09 -12.63 20.90
C HIS A 232 -25.32 -11.61 20.04
N ASN A 233 -25.00 -10.44 20.60
CA ASN A 233 -24.22 -9.42 19.91
C ASN A 233 -22.80 -9.92 19.61
N SER A 234 -22.14 -10.61 20.55
CA SER A 234 -20.82 -11.21 20.30
C SER A 234 -20.88 -12.35 19.28
N ALA A 235 -21.93 -13.18 19.31
CA ALA A 235 -22.12 -14.23 18.32
C ALA A 235 -22.37 -13.65 16.92
N ALA A 236 -23.17 -12.59 16.80
CA ALA A 236 -23.39 -11.88 15.54
C ALA A 236 -22.11 -11.23 15.01
N ARG A 237 -21.29 -10.63 15.89
CA ARG A 237 -19.95 -10.13 15.53
C ARG A 237 -19.08 -11.23 14.95
N ALA A 238 -19.01 -12.38 15.64
CA ALA A 238 -18.20 -13.52 15.22
C ALA A 238 -18.68 -14.08 13.88
N ALA A 239 -20.00 -14.21 13.68
CA ALA A 239 -20.58 -14.67 12.42
C ALA A 239 -20.30 -13.71 11.26
N ALA A 240 -20.41 -12.38 11.48
CA ALA A 240 -20.10 -11.38 10.47
C ALA A 240 -18.61 -11.40 10.08
N SER A 241 -17.72 -11.55 11.07
CA SER A 241 -16.28 -11.71 10.84
C SER A 241 -15.97 -13.01 10.09
N ALA A 242 -16.54 -14.14 10.52
CA ALA A 242 -16.36 -15.44 9.87
C ALA A 242 -16.79 -15.41 8.39
N ARG A 243 -17.93 -14.78 8.08
CA ARG A 243 -18.38 -14.60 6.69
C ARG A 243 -17.39 -13.80 5.85
N ARG A 244 -16.81 -12.72 6.39
CA ARG A 244 -15.79 -11.94 5.66
C ARG A 244 -14.52 -12.74 5.44
N ILE A 245 -14.07 -13.49 6.45
CA ILE A 245 -12.90 -14.37 6.34
C ILE A 245 -13.13 -15.47 5.30
N GLU A 246 -14.32 -16.07 5.25
CA GLU A 246 -14.67 -17.09 4.27
C GLU A 246 -14.62 -16.56 2.82
N LEU A 247 -15.10 -15.32 2.61
CA LEU A 247 -15.16 -14.72 1.27
C LEU A 247 -13.84 -14.05 0.84
N LEU A 248 -13.10 -13.45 1.78
CA LEU A 248 -11.93 -12.61 1.47
C LEU A 248 -10.60 -13.19 1.98
N GLY A 249 -10.63 -14.32 2.69
CA GLY A 249 -9.47 -14.97 3.33
C GLY A 249 -9.09 -14.37 4.69
N PHE A 250 -9.49 -13.14 4.98
CA PHE A 250 -9.31 -12.48 6.29
C PHE A 250 -10.39 -11.40 6.51
N ASP A 251 -10.43 -10.81 7.71
CA ASP A 251 -11.38 -9.75 8.06
C ASP A 251 -10.72 -8.36 7.94
N PRO A 252 -10.93 -7.60 6.86
CA PRO A 252 -10.27 -6.33 6.63
C PRO A 252 -10.77 -5.21 7.55
N LEU A 253 -11.90 -5.38 8.24
CA LEU A 253 -12.31 -4.43 9.28
C LEU A 253 -11.50 -4.63 10.56
N ALA A 254 -11.11 -5.86 10.87
CA ALA A 254 -10.26 -6.18 12.01
C ALA A 254 -8.78 -5.93 11.72
N GLU A 255 -8.36 -6.11 10.47
CA GLU A 255 -6.97 -6.00 10.01
C GLU A 255 -6.89 -5.06 8.79
N PRO A 256 -7.07 -3.73 8.97
CA PRO A 256 -7.17 -2.78 7.85
C PRO A 256 -5.86 -2.62 7.06
N ASP A 257 -4.71 -2.84 7.71
CA ASP A 257 -3.39 -2.71 7.09
C ASP A 257 -2.92 -4.01 6.41
N ARG A 258 -3.69 -5.10 6.52
CA ARG A 258 -3.32 -6.39 5.94
C ARG A 258 -3.64 -6.42 4.45
N LEU A 259 -2.63 -6.75 3.66
CA LEU A 259 -2.76 -6.96 2.21
C LEU A 259 -3.14 -8.41 1.90
N PRO A 260 -3.78 -8.68 0.74
CA PRO A 260 -3.98 -10.03 0.25
C PRO A 260 -2.64 -10.74 0.02
N LEU A 261 -2.70 -12.07 -0.06
CA LEU A 261 -1.52 -12.87 -0.39
C LEU A 261 -1.01 -12.49 -1.78
N THR A 262 0.31 -12.32 -1.93
CA THR A 262 0.99 -11.96 -3.18
C THR A 262 0.66 -12.94 -4.31
N TRP A 263 0.77 -12.51 -5.57
CA TRP A 263 0.46 -13.38 -6.72
C TRP A 263 1.51 -14.48 -6.99
N THR A 264 2.64 -14.44 -6.29
CA THR A 264 3.76 -15.40 -6.45
C THR A 264 3.92 -16.31 -5.24
N ASP A 265 4.37 -17.55 -5.45
CA ASP A 265 4.82 -18.45 -4.37
C ASP A 265 6.23 -18.11 -3.85
N SER A 266 7.02 -17.36 -4.62
CA SER A 266 8.39 -17.03 -4.26
C SER A 266 8.43 -16.04 -3.08
N PRO A 267 9.29 -16.26 -2.07
CA PRO A 267 9.44 -15.30 -0.98
C PRO A 267 10.05 -13.99 -1.50
N SER A 268 9.20 -12.98 -1.68
CA SER A 268 9.54 -11.57 -1.93
C SER A 268 10.62 -11.33 -3.00
N PRO A 269 10.39 -11.72 -4.27
CA PRO A 269 11.34 -11.50 -5.38
C PRO A 269 11.73 -10.02 -5.52
N ARG A 270 10.76 -9.11 -5.37
CA ARG A 270 10.97 -7.66 -5.34
C ARG A 270 11.96 -7.21 -4.27
N ASN A 271 11.78 -7.64 -3.02
CA ASN A 271 12.64 -7.19 -1.91
C ASN A 271 14.11 -7.60 -2.10
N ARG A 272 14.34 -8.78 -2.68
CA ARG A 272 15.70 -9.26 -3.00
C ARG A 272 16.32 -8.39 -4.08
N LEU A 273 15.58 -8.09 -5.14
CA LEU A 273 16.04 -7.25 -6.25
C LEU A 273 16.29 -5.80 -5.78
N ASP A 274 15.38 -5.23 -5.01
CA ASP A 274 15.53 -3.90 -4.39
C ASP A 274 16.75 -3.80 -3.48
N ARG A 275 17.01 -4.85 -2.69
CA ARG A 275 18.22 -4.90 -1.84
C ARG A 275 19.46 -4.88 -2.71
N PHE A 276 19.51 -5.73 -3.73
CA PHE A 276 20.64 -5.76 -4.66
C PHE A 276 20.85 -4.39 -5.34
N LEU A 277 19.78 -3.77 -5.85
CA LEU A 277 19.86 -2.47 -6.51
C LEU A 277 20.39 -1.34 -5.62
N ARG A 278 20.13 -1.39 -4.31
CA ARG A 278 20.71 -0.46 -3.33
C ARG A 278 22.20 -0.74 -3.10
N GLU A 279 22.59 -2.01 -3.00
CA GLU A 279 23.96 -2.43 -2.67
C GLU A 279 24.94 -2.38 -3.87
N VAL A 280 24.43 -2.34 -5.10
CA VAL A 280 25.23 -2.26 -6.34
C VAL A 280 26.22 -1.10 -6.32
N TYR A 281 25.85 0.06 -5.77
CA TYR A 281 26.68 1.27 -5.76
C TYR A 281 27.82 1.21 -4.75
N THR A 282 27.77 0.30 -3.78
CA THR A 282 28.83 0.10 -2.78
C THR A 282 29.73 -1.08 -3.09
N ASN A 283 29.20 -2.11 -3.77
CA ASN A 283 29.87 -3.40 -3.89
C ASN A 283 30.58 -3.61 -5.25
N PHE A 284 30.26 -2.81 -6.28
CA PHE A 284 30.86 -2.94 -7.63
C PHE A 284 30.82 -4.37 -8.19
N PRO A 285 29.61 -4.98 -8.29
CA PRO A 285 29.48 -6.43 -8.46
C PRO A 285 30.05 -6.92 -9.80
N SER A 286 30.73 -8.06 -9.78
CA SER A 286 31.19 -8.71 -11.01
C SER A 286 30.02 -9.31 -11.80
N ALA A 287 30.25 -9.65 -13.08
CA ALA A 287 29.19 -10.16 -13.95
C ALA A 287 28.50 -11.44 -13.42
N ASP A 288 29.23 -12.29 -12.71
CA ASP A 288 28.75 -13.52 -12.06
C ASP A 288 28.00 -13.28 -10.74
N GLU A 289 28.13 -12.11 -10.15
CA GLU A 289 27.40 -11.70 -8.94
C GLU A 289 26.02 -11.10 -9.25
N LEU A 290 25.70 -10.88 -10.54
CA LEU A 290 24.41 -10.37 -10.98
C LEU A 290 23.34 -11.46 -10.82
N PRO A 291 22.25 -11.22 -10.07
CA PRO A 291 21.20 -12.21 -9.90
C PRO A 291 20.46 -12.44 -11.21
N GLU A 292 20.04 -13.69 -11.42
CA GLU A 292 19.26 -14.08 -12.57
C GLU A 292 17.90 -13.37 -12.56
N LEU A 293 17.56 -12.74 -13.69
CA LEU A 293 16.31 -12.01 -13.85
C LEU A 293 15.26 -12.93 -14.46
N VAL A 294 14.49 -13.56 -13.57
CA VAL A 294 13.41 -14.49 -13.91
C VAL A 294 12.09 -13.92 -13.41
N LEU A 295 11.06 -13.94 -14.27
CA LEU A 295 9.70 -13.61 -13.84
C LEU A 295 9.22 -14.67 -12.84
N PRO A 296 8.76 -14.28 -11.64
CA PRO A 296 8.26 -15.25 -10.67
C PRO A 296 7.06 -16.03 -11.19
N THR A 297 6.96 -17.30 -10.82
CA THR A 297 5.81 -18.15 -11.14
C THR A 297 4.56 -17.67 -10.38
N VAL A 298 3.45 -17.61 -11.09
CA VAL A 298 2.13 -17.32 -10.54
C VAL A 298 1.70 -18.48 -9.63
N ARG A 299 1.20 -18.15 -8.43
CA ARG A 299 0.69 -19.16 -7.50
C ARG A 299 -0.58 -19.82 -7.99
N ASP A 300 -0.85 -21.03 -7.49
CA ASP A 300 -2.06 -21.77 -7.83
C ASP A 300 -3.35 -21.04 -7.38
N PRO A 301 -4.29 -20.73 -8.29
CA PRO A 301 -5.56 -20.10 -7.96
C PRO A 301 -6.56 -21.02 -7.23
N VAL A 302 -6.36 -22.35 -7.23
CA VAL A 302 -7.37 -23.35 -6.79
C VAL A 302 -7.81 -23.21 -5.32
N GLY A 303 -7.07 -22.50 -4.48
CA GLY A 303 -7.43 -22.23 -3.07
C GLY A 303 -7.87 -20.79 -2.75
N GLU A 304 -7.93 -19.89 -3.73
CA GLU A 304 -8.17 -18.47 -3.47
C GLU A 304 -9.65 -18.19 -3.15
N PRO A 305 -10.00 -17.68 -1.95
CA PRO A 305 -11.41 -17.48 -1.56
C PRO A 305 -12.12 -16.42 -2.42
N SER A 306 -11.41 -15.35 -2.75
CA SER A 306 -11.95 -14.22 -3.53
C SER A 306 -12.06 -14.59 -5.02
N PRO A 307 -13.28 -14.61 -5.61
CA PRO A 307 -13.44 -14.90 -7.04
C PRO A 307 -12.75 -13.88 -7.95
N ARG A 308 -12.65 -12.61 -7.56
CA ARG A 308 -11.95 -11.59 -8.36
C ARG A 308 -10.44 -11.80 -8.34
N VAL A 309 -9.85 -12.04 -7.18
CA VAL A 309 -8.42 -12.35 -7.07
C VAL A 309 -8.10 -13.64 -7.82
N ARG A 310 -8.96 -14.65 -7.72
CA ARG A 310 -8.82 -15.90 -8.48
C ARG A 310 -8.80 -15.64 -9.99
N ALA A 311 -9.73 -14.85 -10.52
CA ALA A 311 -9.77 -14.52 -11.93
C ALA A 311 -8.50 -13.78 -12.40
N VAL A 312 -7.94 -12.88 -11.59
CA VAL A 312 -6.67 -12.21 -11.89
C VAL A 312 -5.50 -13.20 -11.91
N LEU A 313 -5.44 -14.13 -10.96
CA LEU A 313 -4.40 -15.17 -10.94
C LEU A 313 -4.51 -16.11 -12.16
N GLU A 314 -5.72 -16.52 -12.51
CA GLU A 314 -5.99 -17.33 -13.71
C GLU A 314 -5.58 -16.58 -14.99
N HIS A 315 -5.85 -15.27 -15.06
CA HIS A 315 -5.41 -14.43 -16.17
C HIS A 315 -3.88 -14.38 -16.27
N PHE A 316 -3.17 -14.11 -15.16
CA PHE A 316 -1.71 -14.10 -15.16
C PHE A 316 -1.13 -15.46 -15.57
N ALA A 317 -1.68 -16.56 -15.05
CA ALA A 317 -1.25 -17.91 -15.41
C ALA A 317 -1.48 -18.21 -16.90
N ALA A 318 -2.61 -17.76 -17.47
CA ALA A 318 -2.91 -17.91 -18.90
C ALA A 318 -1.96 -17.10 -19.79
N VAL A 319 -1.66 -15.85 -19.40
CA VAL A 319 -0.70 -14.97 -20.09
C VAL A 319 0.70 -15.58 -20.08
N ASP A 320 1.13 -16.13 -18.95
CA ASP A 320 2.45 -16.75 -18.83
C ASP A 320 2.52 -18.07 -19.65
N ALA A 321 1.49 -18.92 -19.56
CA ALA A 321 1.43 -20.18 -20.32
C ALA A 321 1.36 -19.98 -21.84
N ALA A 322 0.60 -18.98 -22.32
CA ALA A 322 0.52 -18.66 -23.75
C ALA A 322 1.90 -18.25 -24.30
N ARG A 323 2.69 -17.52 -23.49
CA ARG A 323 4.04 -17.07 -23.87
C ARG A 323 5.07 -18.19 -23.86
N ASP A 324 5.00 -19.09 -22.88
CA ASP A 324 5.85 -20.29 -22.87
C ASP A 324 5.62 -21.17 -24.11
N ALA A 325 4.37 -21.24 -24.58
CA ALA A 325 4.02 -21.96 -25.81
C ALA A 325 4.55 -21.28 -27.09
N GLU A 326 4.55 -19.94 -27.16
CA GLU A 326 5.13 -19.19 -28.28
C GLU A 326 6.66 -19.35 -28.35
N GLY A 327 7.35 -19.30 -27.20
CA GLY A 327 8.79 -19.52 -27.11
C GLY A 327 9.23 -20.95 -27.49
N ALA A 328 8.39 -21.95 -27.26
CA ALA A 328 8.65 -23.34 -27.68
C ALA A 328 8.45 -23.55 -29.19
N GLY A 329 7.63 -22.73 -29.85
CA GLY A 329 7.31 -22.84 -31.28
C GLY A 329 8.44 -22.39 -32.22
N ASP A 330 9.15 -21.32 -31.86
CA ASP A 330 10.25 -20.78 -32.68
C ASP A 330 11.53 -21.64 -32.65
N GLY A 331 11.68 -22.51 -31.65
CA GLY A 331 12.80 -23.47 -31.56
C GLY A 331 12.66 -24.69 -32.48
N ALA A 332 11.46 -25.01 -32.97
CA ALA A 332 11.20 -26.24 -33.74
C ALA A 332 11.46 -26.11 -35.25
N LEU A 333 11.59 -24.89 -35.79
CA LEU A 333 11.81 -24.65 -37.22
C LEU A 333 13.26 -24.31 -37.60
N ALA A 334 14.17 -24.21 -36.62
CA ALA A 334 15.60 -23.99 -36.87
C ALA A 334 16.42 -25.29 -37.01
N GLY A 335 15.78 -26.46 -36.97
CA GLY A 335 16.43 -27.78 -36.93
C GLY A 335 16.60 -28.52 -38.26
N GLU A 336 16.05 -28.03 -39.38
CA GLU A 336 16.04 -28.83 -40.62
C GLU A 336 16.26 -28.00 -41.89
N ALA A 337 17.48 -27.49 -42.07
CA ALA A 337 18.00 -27.14 -43.39
C ALA A 337 19.54 -27.04 -43.39
N ALA A 338 20.22 -28.14 -43.72
CA ALA A 338 21.49 -28.08 -44.44
C ALA A 338 21.76 -29.39 -45.21
N PRO A 339 21.43 -29.45 -46.51
CA PRO A 339 21.95 -30.48 -47.40
C PRO A 339 23.34 -30.08 -47.91
N GLY A 340 24.31 -30.98 -47.72
CA GLY A 340 25.48 -31.16 -48.59
C GLY A 340 26.67 -30.22 -48.42
N THR A 341 27.86 -30.78 -48.28
CA THR A 341 28.94 -30.70 -49.30
C THR A 341 30.13 -31.55 -48.83
N THR A 342 30.20 -32.80 -49.31
CA THR A 342 31.47 -33.54 -49.34
C THR A 342 32.30 -33.01 -50.52
N LEU A 343 33.47 -32.44 -50.24
CA LEU A 343 34.49 -32.22 -51.25
C LEU A 343 35.82 -32.83 -50.77
N ARG A 344 36.38 -33.64 -51.68
CA ARG A 344 37.55 -34.50 -51.58
C ARG A 344 38.83 -33.77 -51.17
N ALA A 345 39.73 -34.53 -50.53
CA ALA A 345 41.15 -34.56 -50.90
C ALA A 345 41.40 -35.84 -51.72
#